data_AF-A0A9E5ING7-F1
#
_entry.id   AF-A0A9E5ING7-F1
#
_cell.length_a   1.000
_cell.length_b   1.000
_cell.length_c   1.000
_cell.angle_alpha   90.00
_cell.angle_beta   90.00
_cell.angle_gamma   90.00
#
_symmetry.space_group_name_H-M   'P 1'
#
loop_
_entity.id
_entity.type
_entity.pdbx_description
1 polymer ?
#
loop_
_entity_poly.entity_id
_entity_poly.type
_entity_poly.pdbx_seq_one_letter_code
_entity_poly.pdbx_strand_id
1 'polypeptide(L)'
;IDGFIAGSRNSTAGIVGIVTLIVIVLQLFTSVENAFNEIWGVRQGRSWVMRVVFYWTVLTLGAVLFFAVVTSLSAGAYLNLVEKTLPFGLGATLVHFLRWLLPSLSVLLLMLVLTLFYKFIPNTRVLWRSAVAGAVLVGLLVVANNYLAFLYLSKVVQQRSLFGSLGILPILMFGLYVFWFFLLLGGQVSYALQNVHFRNSQAAWNTLAESMRERLSLTVLLRVGRRFRDCRPPCTASELGAELGVPTQILNECLNRLVSMNLLTPVPASKGNEESDLRYQPARPLNHTTLADFKRMDDDHGGDPTGPTLTDIDPIVLSYDKELNGFQRGAFFQRSLDDLITTHPMPIHRE
;
A
#
# COMPACT_ATOMS: atom_id res chain seq x y z
N ILE A 1 24.59 31.90 35.91
CA ILE A 1 25.29 30.72 35.34
C ILE A 1 25.58 29.70 36.46
N ASP A 2 26.06 30.14 37.61
CA ASP A 2 26.33 29.26 38.77
C ASP A 2 25.09 28.56 39.35
N GLY A 3 23.91 29.18 39.30
CA GLY A 3 22.64 28.53 39.70
C GLY A 3 22.16 27.42 38.74
N PHE A 4 22.54 27.48 37.46
CA PHE A 4 22.26 26.43 36.48
C PHE A 4 23.24 25.26 36.66
N ILE A 5 24.48 25.55 37.03
CA ILE A 5 25.51 24.57 37.38
C ILE A 5 25.17 23.87 38.71
N ALA A 6 24.65 24.60 39.70
CA ALA A 6 24.20 24.03 40.98
C ALA A 6 22.94 23.16 40.83
N GLY A 7 22.00 23.51 39.94
CA GLY A 7 20.87 22.64 39.58
C GLY A 7 21.28 21.37 38.82
N SER A 8 22.39 21.41 38.07
CA SER A 8 22.95 20.23 37.38
C SER A 8 23.62 19.22 38.33
N ARG A 9 23.94 19.62 39.56
CA ARG A 9 24.47 18.72 40.61
C ARG A 9 23.41 17.84 41.27
N ASN A 10 22.13 18.11 41.05
CA ASN A 10 21.09 17.13 41.34
C ASN A 10 21.01 16.15 40.17
N SER A 11 21.84 15.11 40.21
CA SER A 11 21.87 14.02 39.22
C SER A 11 20.46 13.51 38.85
N THR A 12 19.53 13.54 39.81
CA THR A 12 18.13 13.17 39.64
C THR A 12 17.38 14.03 38.60
N ALA A 13 17.56 15.36 38.60
CA ALA A 13 16.85 16.24 37.66
C ALA A 13 17.34 16.04 36.21
N GLY A 14 18.64 15.81 36.03
CA GLY A 14 19.22 15.46 34.73
C GLY A 14 18.74 14.11 34.22
N ILE A 15 18.71 13.09 35.08
CA ILE A 15 18.21 11.75 34.73
C ILE A 15 16.73 11.79 34.33
N VAL A 16 15.88 12.49 35.11
CA VAL A 16 14.45 12.66 34.79
C VAL A 16 14.26 13.37 33.44
N GLY A 17 15.07 14.38 33.14
CA GLY A 17 15.04 15.07 31.84
C GLY A 17 15.36 14.13 30.68
N ILE A 18 16.43 13.33 30.81
CA ILE A 18 16.83 12.35 29.77
C ILE A 18 15.75 11.30 29.56
N VAL A 19 15.21 10.72 30.64
CA VAL A 19 14.15 9.71 30.56
C VAL A 19 12.90 10.28 29.88
N THR A 20 12.48 11.49 30.27
CA THR A 20 11.33 12.16 29.66
C THR A 20 11.56 12.40 28.16
N LEU A 21 12.76 12.81 27.75
CA LEU A 21 13.09 13.04 26.35
C LEU A 21 13.06 11.73 25.54
N ILE A 22 13.60 10.63 26.09
CA ILE A 22 13.53 9.31 25.46
C ILE A 22 12.07 8.91 25.24
N VAL A 23 11.22 9.09 26.25
CA VAL A 23 9.78 8.76 26.14
C VAL A 23 9.11 9.58 25.05
N ILE A 24 9.36 10.90 24.97
CA ILE A 24 8.79 11.77 23.94
C ILE A 24 9.23 11.32 22.53
N VAL A 25 10.51 10.99 22.36
CA VAL A 25 11.05 10.51 21.07
C VAL A 25 10.39 9.17 20.67
N LEU A 26 10.25 8.24 21.61
CA LEU A 26 9.58 6.95 21.37
C LEU A 26 8.10 7.13 21.00
N GLN A 27 7.40 8.07 21.65
CA GLN A 27 6.03 8.41 21.30
C GLN A 27 5.94 9.00 19.89
N LEU A 28 6.86 9.91 19.53
CA LEU A 28 6.90 10.50 18.19
C LEU A 28 7.10 9.44 17.11
N PHE A 29 8.09 8.55 17.25
CA PHE A 29 8.29 7.46 16.29
C PHE A 29 7.07 6.54 16.19
N THR A 30 6.42 6.26 17.32
CA THR A 30 5.21 5.42 17.34
C THR A 30 4.04 6.10 16.64
N SER A 31 3.84 7.39 16.84
CA SER A 31 2.81 8.16 16.12
C SER A 31 3.06 8.16 14.61
N VAL A 32 4.32 8.30 14.19
CA VAL A 32 4.70 8.21 12.76
C VAL A 32 4.44 6.81 12.21
N GLU A 33 4.90 5.75 12.89
CA GLU A 33 4.62 4.37 12.49
C GLU A 33 3.11 4.11 12.38
N ASN A 34 2.33 4.55 13.36
CA ASN A 34 0.88 4.36 13.38
C ASN A 34 0.18 5.09 12.23
N ALA A 35 0.55 6.34 11.94
CA ALA A 35 -0.01 7.09 10.82
C ALA A 35 0.24 6.36 9.48
N PHE A 36 1.45 5.84 9.28
CA PHE A 36 1.76 5.05 8.09
C PHE A 36 1.05 3.69 8.09
N ASN A 37 0.98 3.00 9.22
CA ASN A 37 0.22 1.75 9.33
C ASN A 37 -1.26 1.96 9.01
N GLU A 38 -1.84 3.09 9.41
CA GLU A 38 -3.21 3.47 9.09
C GLU A 38 -3.40 3.68 7.59
N ILE A 39 -2.50 4.41 6.91
CA ILE A 39 -2.50 4.56 5.44
C ILE A 39 -2.49 3.19 4.76
N TRP A 40 -1.69 2.26 5.27
CA TRP A 40 -1.52 0.92 4.73
C TRP A 40 -2.56 -0.11 5.25
N GLY A 41 -3.49 0.30 6.12
CA GLY A 41 -4.52 -0.58 6.70
C GLY A 41 -4.00 -1.68 7.63
N VAL A 42 -2.81 -1.52 8.21
CA VAL A 42 -2.17 -2.50 9.10
C VAL A 42 -2.73 -2.39 10.52
N ARG A 43 -3.42 -3.44 10.99
CA ARG A 43 -4.07 -3.47 12.31
C ARG A 43 -3.14 -3.80 13.48
N GLN A 44 -2.00 -4.45 13.23
CA GLN A 44 -1.03 -4.84 14.26
C GLN A 44 0.33 -4.20 13.99
N GLY A 45 0.77 -3.35 14.92
CA GLY A 45 2.11 -2.76 14.90
C GLY A 45 3.20 -3.75 15.27
N ARG A 46 4.45 -3.28 15.28
CA ARG A 46 5.60 -4.08 15.72
C ARG A 46 5.55 -4.38 17.22
N SER A 47 6.12 -5.52 17.64
CA SER A 47 6.31 -5.82 19.06
C SER A 47 7.23 -4.78 19.71
N TRP A 48 7.08 -4.56 21.03
CA TRP A 48 7.82 -3.51 21.74
C TRP A 48 9.34 -3.65 21.59
N VAL A 49 9.86 -4.87 21.66
CA VAL A 49 11.30 -5.15 21.45
C VAL A 49 11.74 -4.81 20.03
N MET A 50 10.94 -5.19 19.02
CA MET A 50 11.27 -4.92 17.62
C MET A 50 11.22 -3.41 17.30
N ARG A 51 10.33 -2.65 17.98
CA ARG A 51 10.29 -1.18 17.89
C ARG A 51 11.59 -0.56 18.38
N VAL A 52 12.12 -1.00 19.52
CA VAL A 52 13.39 -0.46 20.05
C VAL A 52 14.51 -0.68 19.05
N VAL A 53 14.70 -1.91 18.56
CA VAL A 53 15.75 -2.24 17.58
C VAL A 53 15.58 -1.46 16.28
N PHE A 54 14.35 -1.41 15.76
CA PHE A 54 14.04 -0.70 14.52
C PHE A 54 14.28 0.80 14.66
N TYR A 55 13.79 1.43 15.72
CA TYR A 55 13.97 2.86 15.97
C TYR A 55 15.45 3.21 16.19
N TRP A 56 16.23 2.35 16.85
CA TRP A 56 17.68 2.52 16.97
C TRP A 56 18.39 2.50 15.61
N THR A 57 17.97 1.58 14.73
CA THR A 57 18.52 1.47 13.38
C THR A 57 18.14 2.70 12.54
N VAL A 58 16.88 3.14 12.62
CA VAL A 58 16.42 4.35 11.93
C VAL A 58 17.13 5.60 12.45
N LEU A 59 17.38 5.70 13.75
CA LEU A 59 18.07 6.83 14.36
C LEU A 59 19.52 6.91 13.88
N THR A 60 20.25 5.79 13.94
CA THR A 60 21.66 5.74 13.53
C THR A 60 21.83 5.93 12.03
N LEU A 61 21.07 5.19 11.22
CA LEU A 61 21.08 5.34 9.76
C LEU A 61 20.61 6.73 9.32
N GLY A 62 19.55 7.24 9.96
CA GLY A 62 19.02 8.58 9.72
C GLY A 62 20.02 9.67 10.05
N ALA A 63 20.76 9.54 11.16
CA ALA A 63 21.82 10.48 11.51
C ALA A 63 22.96 10.47 10.47
N VAL A 64 23.42 9.28 10.06
CA VAL A 64 24.47 9.16 9.03
C VAL A 64 24.02 9.80 7.71
N LEU A 65 22.79 9.52 7.27
CA LEU A 65 22.23 10.10 6.04
C LEU A 65 22.06 11.63 6.18
N PHE A 66 21.60 12.12 7.32
CA PHE A 66 21.47 13.55 7.59
C PHE A 66 22.81 14.27 7.51
N PHE A 67 23.86 13.76 8.18
CA PHE A 67 25.20 14.34 8.12
C PHE A 67 25.79 14.27 6.71
N ALA A 68 25.51 13.21 5.94
CA ALA A 68 25.93 13.12 4.55
C ALA A 68 25.28 14.24 3.69
N VAL A 69 23.98 14.49 3.86
CA VAL A 69 23.27 15.58 3.16
C VAL A 69 23.82 16.95 3.55
N VAL A 70 23.96 17.22 4.86
CA VAL A 70 24.44 18.52 5.36
C VAL A 70 25.87 18.79 4.89
N THR A 71 26.73 17.76 4.88
CA THR A 71 28.11 17.88 4.39
C THR A 71 28.15 18.12 2.88
N SER A 72 27.27 17.47 2.10
CA SER A 72 27.12 17.73 0.66
C SER A 72 26.68 19.17 0.39
N LEU A 73 25.70 19.67 1.16
CA LEU A 73 25.18 21.02 0.99
C LEU A 73 26.21 22.09 1.37
N SER A 74 26.98 21.86 2.44
CA SER A 74 28.06 22.76 2.87
C SER A 74 29.26 22.73 1.94
N ALA A 75 29.63 21.57 1.39
CA ALA A 75 30.67 21.44 0.35
C ALA A 75 30.41 22.36 -0.85
N GLY A 76 29.15 22.51 -1.26
CA GLY A 76 28.74 23.44 -2.33
C GLY A 76 29.09 24.91 -2.05
N ALA A 77 29.06 25.34 -0.78
CA ALA A 77 29.44 26.70 -0.40
C ALA A 77 30.96 26.94 -0.51
N TYR A 78 31.77 25.91 -0.22
CA TYR A 78 33.24 25.96 -0.28
C TYR A 78 33.80 25.95 -1.71
N LEU A 79 33.02 25.52 -2.72
CA LEU A 79 33.47 25.51 -4.12
C LEU A 79 33.84 26.90 -4.65
N ASN A 80 33.20 27.96 -4.13
CA ASN A 80 33.54 29.35 -4.50
C ASN A 80 34.94 29.76 -4.02
N LEU A 81 35.52 29.08 -3.01
CA LEU A 81 36.91 29.29 -2.60
C LEU A 81 37.90 28.50 -3.46
N VAL A 82 37.51 27.29 -3.91
CA VAL A 82 38.36 26.42 -4.75
C VAL A 82 38.62 27.03 -6.12
N GLU A 83 37.65 27.76 -6.68
CA GLU A 83 37.80 28.49 -7.95
C GLU A 83 38.99 29.47 -7.96
N LYS A 84 39.31 30.08 -6.81
CA LYS A 84 40.42 31.03 -6.69
C LYS A 84 41.79 30.38 -6.50
N THR A 85 41.85 29.08 -6.22
CA THR A 85 43.07 28.41 -5.71
C THR A 85 43.75 27.53 -6.76
N LEU A 86 43.06 27.16 -7.85
CA LEU A 86 43.57 26.26 -8.89
C LEU A 86 43.99 27.04 -10.15
N PRO A 87 45.28 27.02 -10.55
CA PRO A 87 45.72 27.64 -11.80
C PRO A 87 45.32 26.82 -13.05
N PHE A 88 45.38 27.45 -14.23
CA PHE A 88 45.13 26.87 -15.57
C PHE A 88 43.67 26.60 -15.99
N GLY A 89 42.67 27.23 -15.39
CA GLY A 89 41.27 27.12 -15.86
C GLY A 89 40.59 25.76 -15.60
N LEU A 90 41.35 24.74 -15.16
CA LEU A 90 40.85 23.48 -14.63
C LEU A 90 39.92 23.69 -13.43
N GLY A 91 40.18 24.72 -12.62
CA GLY A 91 39.30 25.15 -11.54
C GLY A 91 37.91 25.52 -12.05
N ALA A 92 37.80 26.24 -13.17
CA ALA A 92 36.50 26.69 -13.69
C ALA A 92 35.66 25.53 -14.25
N THR A 93 36.27 24.59 -15.00
CA THR A 93 35.55 23.43 -15.55
C THR A 93 35.12 22.47 -14.44
N LEU A 94 36.01 22.20 -13.47
CA LEU A 94 35.71 21.35 -12.33
C LEU A 94 34.64 21.97 -11.42
N VAL A 95 34.72 23.28 -11.17
CA VAL A 95 33.70 24.01 -10.40
C VAL A 95 32.36 24.01 -11.13
N HIS A 96 32.33 24.20 -12.45
CA HIS A 96 31.09 24.15 -13.22
C HIS A 96 30.42 22.76 -13.17
N PHE A 97 31.22 21.69 -13.30
CA PHE A 97 30.74 20.32 -13.16
C PHE A 97 30.23 20.02 -11.74
N LEU A 98 30.99 20.37 -10.71
CA LEU A 98 30.59 20.18 -9.30
C LEU A 98 29.35 21.01 -8.94
N ARG A 99 29.19 22.22 -9.49
CA ARG A 99 28.05 23.10 -9.23
C ARG A 99 26.71 22.51 -9.69
N TRP A 100 26.71 21.64 -10.71
CA TRP A 100 25.53 20.87 -11.13
C TRP A 100 25.43 19.51 -10.42
N LEU A 101 26.56 18.87 -10.12
CA LEU A 101 26.60 17.54 -9.50
C LEU A 101 26.19 17.55 -8.02
N LEU A 102 26.62 18.53 -7.22
CA LEU A 102 26.30 18.53 -5.78
C LEU A 102 24.81 18.74 -5.47
N PRO A 103 24.08 19.69 -6.10
CA PRO A 103 22.65 19.84 -5.87
C PRO A 103 21.86 18.61 -6.33
N SER A 104 22.22 18.01 -7.47
CA SER A 104 21.58 16.80 -7.98
C SER A 104 21.83 15.59 -7.08
N LEU A 105 23.05 15.42 -6.56
CA LEU A 105 23.38 14.40 -5.56
C LEU A 105 22.55 14.57 -4.28
N SER A 106 22.37 15.81 -3.83
CA SER A 106 21.60 16.12 -2.62
C SER A 106 20.12 15.76 -2.79
N VAL A 107 19.54 16.04 -3.96
CA VAL A 107 18.17 15.62 -4.31
C VAL A 107 18.07 14.10 -4.40
N LEU A 108 19.05 13.43 -5.01
CA LEU A 108 19.08 11.96 -5.09
C LEU A 108 19.16 11.33 -3.69
N LEU A 109 19.95 11.89 -2.79
CA LEU A 109 20.08 11.40 -1.43
C LEU A 109 18.78 11.62 -0.64
N LEU A 110 18.14 12.78 -0.78
CA LEU A 110 16.80 13.03 -0.20
C LEU A 110 15.77 12.01 -0.71
N MET A 111 15.76 11.76 -2.01
CA MET A 111 14.89 10.77 -2.64
C MET A 111 15.13 9.36 -2.12
N LEU A 112 16.40 9.00 -1.91
CA LEU A 112 16.78 7.71 -1.33
C LEU A 112 16.30 7.60 0.13
N VAL A 113 16.48 8.64 0.94
CA VAL A 113 15.99 8.70 2.33
C VAL A 113 14.47 8.53 2.37
N LEU A 114 13.74 9.29 1.54
CA LEU A 114 12.27 9.20 1.46
C LEU A 114 11.81 7.81 0.99
N THR A 115 12.52 7.21 0.02
CA THR A 115 12.22 5.86 -0.46
C THR A 115 12.39 4.84 0.66
N LEU A 116 13.51 4.88 1.39
CA LEU A 116 13.77 3.99 2.52
C LEU A 116 12.73 4.21 3.64
N PHE A 117 12.38 5.47 3.90
CA PHE A 117 11.34 5.83 4.85
C PHE A 117 10.00 5.17 4.48
N TYR A 118 9.53 5.33 3.24
CA TYR A 118 8.27 4.70 2.78
C TYR A 118 8.35 3.18 2.70
N LYS A 119 9.53 2.62 2.45
CA LYS A 119 9.76 1.18 2.39
C LYS A 119 9.69 0.53 3.78
N PHE A 120 10.26 1.17 4.80
CA PHE A 120 10.54 0.53 6.08
C PHE A 120 9.68 1.03 7.24
N ILE A 121 9.15 2.26 7.21
CA ILE A 121 8.30 2.76 8.30
C ILE A 121 7.03 1.90 8.44
N PRO A 122 6.25 1.63 7.38
CA PRO A 122 5.05 0.80 7.49
C PRO A 122 5.40 -0.63 7.90
N ASN A 123 4.59 -1.23 8.76
CA ASN A 123 4.72 -2.63 9.16
C ASN A 123 4.10 -3.59 8.12
N THR A 124 4.43 -3.39 6.84
CA THR A 124 3.93 -4.18 5.71
C THR A 124 4.94 -4.27 4.57
N ARG A 125 4.67 -5.13 3.58
CA ARG A 125 5.52 -5.30 2.40
C ARG A 125 5.20 -4.24 1.34
N VAL A 126 5.90 -3.11 1.41
CA VAL A 126 5.83 -2.06 0.38
C VAL A 126 6.74 -2.43 -0.80
N LEU A 127 6.25 -2.35 -2.05
CA LEU A 127 7.04 -2.54 -3.26
C LEU A 127 7.99 -1.36 -3.48
N TRP A 128 9.18 -1.63 -4.01
CA TRP A 128 10.18 -0.57 -4.27
C TRP A 128 9.67 0.49 -5.26
N ARG A 129 8.95 0.08 -6.31
CA ARG A 129 8.38 0.99 -7.31
C ARG A 129 7.40 1.98 -6.68
N SER A 130 6.55 1.50 -5.77
CA SER A 130 5.56 2.32 -5.06
C SER A 130 6.23 3.31 -4.10
N ALA A 131 7.22 2.85 -3.33
CA ALA A 131 7.99 3.70 -2.42
C ALA A 131 8.75 4.81 -3.16
N VAL A 132 9.38 4.48 -4.29
CA VAL A 132 10.07 5.47 -5.14
C VAL A 132 9.09 6.48 -5.70
N ALA A 133 7.92 6.06 -6.19
CA ALA A 133 6.94 6.99 -6.74
C ALA A 133 6.42 7.99 -5.68
N GLY A 134 6.19 7.53 -4.44
CA GLY A 134 5.90 8.41 -3.31
C GLY A 134 7.04 9.40 -3.02
N ALA A 135 8.29 8.93 -3.06
CA ALA A 135 9.47 9.77 -2.86
C ALA A 135 9.62 10.84 -3.95
N VAL A 136 9.43 10.48 -5.23
CA VAL A 136 9.47 11.42 -6.38
C VAL A 136 8.48 12.55 -6.18
N LEU A 137 7.24 12.22 -5.81
CA LEU A 137 6.20 13.22 -5.60
C LEU A 137 6.57 14.20 -4.48
N VAL A 138 7.06 13.70 -3.36
CA VAL A 138 7.50 14.56 -2.25
C VAL A 138 8.72 15.38 -2.62
N GLY A 139 9.68 14.80 -3.35
CA GLY A 139 10.82 15.53 -3.89
C GLY A 139 10.38 16.73 -4.75
N LEU A 140 9.42 16.53 -5.65
CA LEU A 140 8.85 17.61 -6.47
C LEU A 140 8.15 18.68 -5.62
N LEU A 141 7.33 18.27 -4.64
CA LEU A 141 6.64 19.19 -3.73
C LEU A 141 7.62 20.02 -2.88
N VAL A 142 8.71 19.42 -2.41
CA VAL A 142 9.77 20.11 -1.66
C VAL A 142 10.48 21.14 -2.55
N VAL A 143 10.81 20.79 -3.79
CA VAL A 143 11.40 21.75 -4.76
C VAL A 143 10.44 22.90 -5.06
N ALA A 144 9.16 22.59 -5.31
CA ALA A 144 8.13 23.60 -5.54
C ALA A 144 7.96 24.52 -4.33
N ASN A 145 7.93 23.97 -3.11
CA ASN A 145 7.85 24.73 -1.87
C ASN A 145 9.07 25.63 -1.65
N ASN A 146 10.28 25.17 -1.96
CA ASN A 146 11.49 25.99 -1.89
C ASN A 146 11.44 27.17 -2.86
N TYR A 147 10.92 26.95 -4.08
CA TYR A 147 10.72 28.02 -5.05
C TYR A 147 9.66 29.03 -4.58
N LEU A 148 8.54 28.55 -4.04
CA LEU A 148 7.49 29.39 -3.47
C LEU A 148 7.99 30.21 -2.28
N ALA A 149 8.77 29.58 -1.38
CA ALA A 149 9.38 30.23 -0.24
C ALA A 149 10.37 31.32 -0.69
N PHE A 150 11.19 31.07 -1.71
CA PHE A 150 12.09 32.07 -2.27
C PHE A 150 11.34 33.28 -2.84
N LEU A 151 10.26 33.06 -3.60
CA LEU A 151 9.43 34.14 -4.13
C LEU A 151 8.74 34.94 -3.02
N TYR A 152 8.22 34.25 -1.99
CA TYR A 152 7.56 34.87 -0.86
C TYR A 152 8.53 35.70 -0.02
N LEU A 153 9.69 35.14 0.34
CA LEU A 153 10.75 35.84 1.08
C LEU A 153 11.27 37.06 0.31
N SER A 154 11.46 36.93 -1.01
CA SER A 154 11.91 38.06 -1.85
C SER A 154 10.92 39.23 -1.86
N LYS A 155 9.61 38.95 -1.71
CA LYS A 155 8.56 39.99 -1.65
C LYS A 155 8.31 40.53 -0.24
N VAL A 156 8.39 39.67 0.78
CA VAL A 156 8.00 40.01 2.16
C VAL A 156 9.15 40.59 2.99
N VAL A 157 10.40 40.22 2.74
CA VAL A 157 11.57 40.76 3.47
C VAL A 157 11.76 42.27 3.23
N GLN A 158 11.13 42.85 2.20
CA GLN A 158 11.10 44.30 1.99
C GLN A 158 10.12 45.05 2.93
N GLN A 159 9.22 44.36 3.61
CA GLN A 159 8.33 44.94 4.62
C GLN A 159 8.81 44.54 6.01
N ARG A 160 9.21 45.55 6.79
CA ARG A 160 9.85 45.41 8.11
C ARG A 160 9.11 44.41 9.00
N SER A 161 9.89 43.49 9.57
CA SER A 161 9.54 42.51 10.60
C SER A 161 8.51 43.04 11.61
N LEU A 162 7.27 42.58 11.52
CA LEU A 162 6.23 42.79 12.54
C LEU A 162 6.50 42.01 13.84
N PHE A 163 7.32 40.94 13.79
CA PHE A 163 7.45 39.95 14.87
C PHE A 163 8.88 39.72 15.41
N GLY A 164 9.90 40.37 14.87
CA GLY A 164 11.29 40.24 15.34
C GLY A 164 11.78 38.79 15.35
N SER A 165 12.65 38.45 16.32
CA SER A 165 13.13 37.08 16.52
C SER A 165 12.03 36.07 16.92
N LEU A 166 10.89 36.54 17.43
CA LEU A 166 9.76 35.69 17.82
C LEU A 166 9.02 35.09 16.61
N GLY A 167 9.14 35.69 15.42
CA GLY A 167 8.53 35.18 14.19
C GLY A 167 9.12 33.84 13.69
N ILE A 168 10.29 33.45 14.17
CA ILE A 168 10.97 32.20 13.74
C ILE A 168 10.16 30.97 14.16
N LEU A 169 9.57 30.98 15.36
CA LEU A 169 8.86 29.82 15.89
C LEU A 169 7.60 29.48 15.05
N PRO A 170 6.68 30.41 14.75
CA PRO A 170 5.56 30.14 13.84
C PRO A 170 5.99 29.70 12.44
N ILE A 171 7.05 30.31 11.88
CA ILE A 171 7.56 29.94 10.55
C ILE A 171 8.07 28.50 10.54
N LEU A 172 8.82 28.11 11.58
CA LEU A 172 9.34 26.75 11.73
C LEU A 172 8.20 25.74 11.94
N MET A 173 7.20 26.07 12.74
CA MET A 173 6.01 25.24 12.94
C MET A 173 5.22 25.05 11.64
N PHE A 174 5.02 26.11 10.87
CA PHE A 174 4.35 26.02 9.57
C PHE A 174 5.15 25.18 8.57
N GLY A 175 6.47 25.39 8.50
CA GLY A 175 7.36 24.57 7.66
C GLY A 175 7.32 23.10 8.01
N LEU A 176 7.32 22.78 9.32
CA LEU A 176 7.19 21.41 9.82
C LEU A 176 5.83 20.80 9.44
N TYR A 177 4.74 21.57 9.57
CA TYR A 177 3.41 21.14 9.16
C TYR A 177 3.36 20.80 7.67
N VAL A 178 3.86 21.69 6.81
CA VAL A 178 3.90 21.48 5.35
C VAL A 178 4.76 20.27 5.00
N PHE A 179 5.90 20.08 5.67
CA PHE A 179 6.76 18.92 5.48
C PHE A 179 6.04 17.61 5.80
N TRP A 180 5.38 17.52 6.96
CA TRP A 180 4.59 16.33 7.33
C TRP A 180 3.43 16.09 6.38
N PHE A 181 2.76 17.15 5.93
CA PHE A 181 1.70 17.06 4.94
C PHE A 181 2.20 16.43 3.65
N PHE A 182 3.31 16.91 3.08
CA PHE A 182 3.92 16.30 1.90
C PHE A 182 4.32 14.85 2.16
N LEU A 183 4.93 14.58 3.30
CA LEU A 183 5.43 13.26 3.66
C LEU A 183 4.29 12.23 3.74
N LEU A 184 3.15 12.59 4.35
CA LEU A 184 1.96 11.75 4.40
C LEU A 184 1.29 11.59 3.02
N LEU A 185 1.26 12.66 2.23
CA LEU A 185 0.71 12.63 0.86
C LEU A 185 1.51 11.67 -0.04
N GLY A 186 2.84 11.68 0.04
CA GLY A 186 3.69 10.69 -0.62
C GLY A 186 3.42 9.25 -0.17
N GLY A 187 3.14 9.06 1.12
CA GLY A 187 2.70 7.76 1.68
C GLY A 187 1.38 7.27 1.07
N GLN A 188 0.38 8.15 0.97
CA GLN A 188 -0.91 7.86 0.35
C GLN A 188 -0.76 7.49 -1.13
N VAL A 189 0.09 8.20 -1.88
CA VAL A 189 0.35 7.89 -3.29
C VAL A 189 1.11 6.58 -3.45
N SER A 190 2.09 6.29 -2.59
CA SER A 190 2.76 4.99 -2.56
C SER A 190 1.76 3.85 -2.32
N TYR A 191 0.85 4.00 -1.37
CA TYR A 191 -0.21 3.03 -1.11
C TYR A 191 -1.15 2.89 -2.32
N ALA A 192 -1.64 4.01 -2.87
CA ALA A 192 -2.54 4.02 -4.00
C ALA A 192 -1.94 3.31 -5.22
N LEU A 193 -0.68 3.57 -5.55
CA LEU A 193 0.00 2.91 -6.68
C LEU A 193 0.16 1.40 -6.47
N GLN A 194 0.41 0.95 -5.24
CA GLN A 194 0.50 -0.48 -4.95
C GLN A 194 -0.87 -1.17 -4.96
N ASN A 195 -1.91 -0.50 -4.49
CA ASN A 195 -3.22 -1.09 -4.23
C ASN A 195 -4.29 -0.70 -5.27
N VAL A 196 -3.94 0.02 -6.35
CA VAL A 196 -4.89 0.50 -7.37
C VAL A 196 -5.68 -0.62 -8.01
N HIS A 197 -5.00 -1.74 -8.32
CA HIS A 197 -5.65 -2.89 -8.97
C HIS A 197 -6.64 -3.59 -8.05
N PHE A 198 -6.30 -3.76 -6.77
CA PHE A 198 -7.17 -4.40 -5.79
C PHE A 198 -8.40 -3.54 -5.47
N ARG A 199 -8.22 -2.24 -5.21
CA ARG A 199 -9.34 -1.34 -4.89
C ARG A 199 -10.30 -1.16 -6.06
N ASN A 200 -9.79 -1.05 -7.28
CA ASN A 200 -10.63 -0.93 -8.47
C ASN A 200 -11.41 -2.21 -8.76
N SER A 201 -10.80 -3.38 -8.52
CA SER A 201 -11.44 -4.69 -8.67
C SER A 201 -12.57 -4.89 -7.66
N GLN A 202 -12.31 -4.61 -6.38
CA GLN A 202 -13.32 -4.71 -5.34
C GLN A 202 -14.48 -3.71 -5.52
N ALA A 203 -14.19 -2.48 -5.97
CA ALA A 203 -15.22 -1.50 -6.30
C ALA A 203 -16.09 -1.96 -7.48
N ALA A 204 -15.48 -2.46 -8.56
CA ALA A 204 -16.19 -2.96 -9.73
C ALA A 204 -17.02 -4.22 -9.43
N TRP A 205 -16.58 -5.07 -8.50
CA TRP A 205 -17.36 -6.21 -8.02
C TRP A 205 -18.57 -5.76 -7.20
N ASN A 206 -18.36 -4.77 -6.32
CA ASN A 206 -19.40 -4.28 -5.41
C ASN A 206 -20.53 -3.50 -6.10
N THR A 207 -20.33 -3.03 -7.34
CA THR A 207 -21.41 -2.42 -8.14
C THR A 207 -22.33 -3.45 -8.80
N LEU A 208 -21.91 -4.72 -8.92
CA LEU A 208 -22.73 -5.78 -9.50
C LEU A 208 -23.84 -6.18 -8.54
N ALA A 209 -25.02 -6.48 -9.10
CA ALA A 209 -26.11 -7.11 -8.35
C ALA A 209 -25.66 -8.49 -7.84
N GLU A 210 -26.15 -8.89 -6.66
CA GLU A 210 -25.81 -10.17 -6.03
C GLU A 210 -26.09 -11.37 -6.93
N SER A 211 -27.25 -11.38 -7.60
CA SER A 211 -27.59 -12.42 -8.57
C SER A 211 -26.64 -12.49 -9.76
N MET A 212 -26.02 -11.37 -10.16
CA MET A 212 -25.01 -11.34 -11.22
C MET A 212 -23.67 -11.88 -10.72
N ARG A 213 -23.29 -11.59 -9.46
CA ARG A 213 -22.09 -12.11 -8.82
C ARG A 213 -22.14 -13.63 -8.69
N GLU A 214 -23.28 -14.17 -8.28
CA GLU A 214 -23.52 -15.61 -8.17
C GLU A 214 -23.39 -16.28 -9.56
N ARG A 215 -24.12 -15.77 -10.57
CA ARG A 215 -24.09 -16.31 -11.94
C ARG A 215 -22.71 -16.25 -12.57
N LEU A 216 -21.98 -15.15 -12.36
CA LEU A 216 -20.63 -15.00 -12.87
C LEU A 216 -19.68 -15.98 -12.19
N SER A 217 -19.77 -16.13 -10.86
CA SER A 217 -18.97 -17.08 -10.09
C SER A 217 -19.21 -18.52 -10.54
N LEU A 218 -20.47 -18.91 -10.73
CA LEU A 218 -20.82 -20.22 -11.26
C LEU A 218 -20.29 -20.41 -12.69
N THR A 219 -20.42 -19.40 -13.54
CA THR A 219 -19.95 -19.47 -14.94
C THR A 219 -18.43 -19.64 -15.00
N VAL A 220 -17.68 -18.90 -14.19
CA VAL A 220 -16.22 -19.02 -14.09
C VAL A 220 -15.84 -20.41 -13.57
N LEU A 221 -16.49 -20.90 -12.50
CA LEU A 221 -16.25 -22.24 -11.97
C LEU A 221 -16.49 -23.33 -13.02
N LEU A 222 -17.63 -23.27 -13.73
CA LEU A 222 -17.96 -24.21 -14.80
C LEU A 222 -16.99 -24.13 -15.97
N ARG A 223 -16.50 -22.94 -16.33
CA ARG A 223 -15.54 -22.76 -17.42
C ARG A 223 -14.18 -23.36 -17.06
N VAL A 224 -13.69 -23.10 -15.85
CA VAL A 224 -12.46 -23.71 -15.33
C VAL A 224 -12.61 -25.22 -15.23
N GLY A 225 -13.75 -25.71 -14.74
CA GLY A 225 -14.07 -27.15 -14.65
C GLY A 225 -14.09 -27.85 -16.01
N ARG A 226 -14.77 -27.26 -17.01
CA ARG A 226 -14.79 -27.75 -18.40
C ARG A 226 -13.36 -27.86 -18.96
N ARG A 227 -12.58 -26.78 -18.80
CA ARG A 227 -11.21 -26.71 -19.31
C ARG A 227 -10.29 -27.76 -18.64
N PHE A 228 -10.45 -27.97 -17.34
CA PHE A 228 -9.73 -29.01 -16.61
C PHE A 228 -10.08 -30.42 -17.09
N ARG A 229 -11.37 -30.70 -17.31
CA ARG A 229 -11.84 -31.99 -17.82
C ARG A 229 -11.34 -32.29 -19.22
N ASP A 230 -11.23 -31.26 -20.07
CA ASP A 230 -10.67 -31.36 -21.42
C ASP A 230 -9.13 -31.44 -21.43
N CYS A 231 -8.49 -31.63 -20.27
CA CYS A 231 -7.03 -31.68 -20.08
C CYS A 231 -6.28 -30.46 -20.64
N ARG A 232 -6.94 -29.29 -20.69
CA ARG A 232 -6.33 -28.04 -21.16
C ARG A 232 -5.55 -27.36 -20.01
N PRO A 233 -4.53 -26.53 -20.33
CA PRO A 233 -3.76 -25.84 -19.30
C PRO A 233 -4.63 -24.87 -18.48
N PRO A 234 -4.32 -24.66 -17.18
CA PRO A 234 -5.08 -23.76 -16.32
C PRO A 234 -5.04 -22.31 -16.86
N CYS A 235 -6.15 -21.59 -16.71
CA CYS A 235 -6.37 -20.28 -17.33
C CYS A 235 -5.98 -19.13 -16.41
N THR A 236 -5.66 -17.98 -17.02
CA THR A 236 -5.45 -16.71 -16.34
C THR A 236 -6.75 -15.89 -16.30
N ALA A 237 -6.81 -14.87 -15.43
CA ALA A 237 -7.92 -13.92 -15.41
C ALA A 237 -8.09 -13.18 -16.75
N SER A 238 -6.97 -12.90 -17.43
CA SER A 238 -6.93 -12.25 -18.74
C SER A 238 -7.54 -13.12 -19.84
N GLU A 239 -7.21 -14.42 -19.88
CA GLU A 239 -7.82 -15.37 -20.82
C GLU A 239 -9.33 -15.51 -20.59
N LEU A 240 -9.76 -15.62 -19.32
CA LEU A 240 -11.18 -15.67 -18.97
C LEU A 240 -11.92 -14.37 -19.35
N GLY A 241 -11.26 -13.22 -19.23
CA GLY A 241 -11.83 -11.92 -19.61
C GLY A 241 -12.06 -11.81 -21.11
N ALA A 242 -11.08 -12.23 -21.91
CA ALA A 242 -11.21 -12.27 -23.36
C ALA A 242 -12.32 -13.22 -23.83
N GLU A 243 -12.51 -14.35 -23.13
CA GLU A 243 -13.51 -15.34 -23.48
C GLU A 243 -14.94 -14.97 -23.03
N LEU A 244 -15.10 -14.46 -21.81
CA LEU A 244 -16.41 -14.15 -21.22
C LEU A 244 -16.90 -12.74 -21.55
N GLY A 245 -16.05 -11.87 -22.11
CA GLY A 245 -16.35 -10.46 -22.34
C GLY A 245 -16.49 -9.65 -21.05
N VAL A 246 -15.90 -10.13 -19.95
CA VAL A 246 -15.97 -9.51 -18.62
C VAL A 246 -14.63 -8.82 -18.30
N PRO A 247 -14.64 -7.58 -17.80
CA PRO A 247 -13.42 -6.90 -17.37
C PRO A 247 -12.60 -7.72 -16.37
N THR A 248 -11.29 -7.77 -16.56
CA THR A 248 -10.37 -8.57 -15.72
C THR A 248 -10.43 -8.19 -14.25
N GLN A 249 -10.75 -6.92 -13.94
CA GLN A 249 -10.94 -6.44 -12.57
C GLN A 249 -12.06 -7.20 -11.84
N ILE A 250 -13.21 -7.40 -12.50
CA ILE A 250 -14.34 -8.14 -11.94
C ILE A 250 -13.99 -9.62 -11.80
N LEU A 251 -13.30 -10.19 -12.80
CA LEU A 251 -12.89 -11.58 -12.77
C LEU A 251 -11.86 -11.88 -11.67
N ASN A 252 -10.97 -10.94 -11.36
CA ASN A 252 -10.02 -11.11 -10.26
C ASN A 252 -10.74 -11.27 -8.90
N GLU A 253 -11.76 -10.45 -8.61
CA GLU A 253 -12.57 -10.63 -7.40
C GLU A 253 -13.38 -11.92 -7.43
N CYS A 254 -13.96 -12.26 -8.58
CA CYS A 254 -14.67 -13.51 -8.78
C CYS A 254 -13.77 -14.72 -8.46
N LEU A 255 -12.54 -14.73 -8.97
CA LEU A 255 -11.56 -15.78 -8.75
C LEU A 255 -11.11 -15.81 -7.29
N ASN A 256 -10.86 -14.66 -6.66
CA ASN A 256 -10.54 -14.56 -5.24
C ASN A 256 -11.67 -15.10 -4.35
N ARG A 257 -12.94 -14.82 -4.70
CA ARG A 257 -14.12 -15.37 -4.02
C ARG A 257 -14.16 -16.91 -4.15
N LEU A 258 -13.98 -17.44 -5.35
CA LEU A 258 -13.94 -18.89 -5.58
C LEU A 258 -12.75 -19.59 -4.88
N VAL A 259 -11.60 -18.92 -4.78
CA VAL A 259 -10.42 -19.42 -4.04
C VAL A 259 -10.68 -19.43 -2.54
N SER A 260 -11.25 -18.35 -1.98
CA SER A 260 -11.59 -18.30 -0.55
C SER A 260 -12.70 -19.29 -0.15
N MET A 261 -13.59 -19.62 -1.09
CA MET A 261 -14.53 -20.74 -0.96
C MET A 261 -13.85 -22.13 -1.09
N ASN A 262 -12.55 -22.24 -1.39
CA ASN A 262 -11.86 -23.52 -1.65
C ASN A 262 -12.48 -24.31 -2.82
N LEU A 263 -12.99 -23.63 -3.83
CA LEU A 263 -13.46 -24.23 -5.09
C LEU A 263 -12.39 -24.16 -6.18
N LEU A 264 -11.52 -23.14 -6.14
CA LEU A 264 -10.38 -22.97 -7.02
C LEU A 264 -9.06 -22.88 -6.24
N THR A 265 -7.96 -23.26 -6.88
CA THR A 265 -6.60 -23.13 -6.35
C THR A 265 -5.74 -22.31 -7.33
N PRO A 266 -5.06 -21.26 -6.85
CA PRO A 266 -4.10 -20.53 -7.67
C PRO A 266 -2.80 -21.33 -7.80
N VAL A 267 -2.32 -21.47 -9.04
CA VAL A 267 -1.07 -22.14 -9.41
C VAL A 267 -0.11 -21.07 -9.93
N PRO A 268 1.11 -20.96 -9.36
CA PRO A 268 2.10 -20.02 -9.85
C PRO A 268 2.52 -20.37 -11.28
N ALA A 269 2.78 -19.37 -12.12
CA ALA A 269 3.32 -19.58 -13.45
C ALA A 269 4.64 -20.38 -13.38
N SER A 270 4.77 -21.41 -14.24
CA SER A 270 6.02 -22.18 -14.35
C SER A 270 7.18 -21.25 -14.71
N LYS A 271 8.37 -21.52 -14.14
CA LYS A 271 9.59 -20.75 -14.38
C LYS A 271 9.89 -20.70 -15.89
N GLY A 272 9.58 -19.58 -16.56
CA GLY A 272 9.82 -19.43 -17.99
C GLY A 272 8.94 -18.39 -18.71
N ASN A 273 7.76 -18.05 -18.18
CA ASN A 273 6.93 -16.98 -18.73
C ASN A 273 7.08 -15.69 -17.90
N GLU A 274 7.35 -14.57 -18.58
CA GLU A 274 7.52 -13.24 -18.00
C GLU A 274 6.23 -12.64 -17.40
N GLU A 275 5.08 -13.26 -17.67
CA GLU A 275 3.79 -12.88 -17.08
C GLU A 275 3.62 -13.50 -15.69
N SER A 276 3.75 -12.67 -14.67
CA SER A 276 3.49 -12.96 -13.25
C SER A 276 2.01 -13.24 -12.93
N ASP A 277 1.21 -13.69 -13.91
CA ASP A 277 -0.21 -13.92 -13.73
C ASP A 277 -0.47 -15.30 -13.11
N LEU A 278 -1.26 -15.30 -12.04
CA LEU A 278 -1.74 -16.51 -11.38
C LEU A 278 -2.64 -17.30 -12.33
N ARG A 279 -2.47 -18.62 -12.38
CA ARG A 279 -3.33 -19.53 -13.12
C ARG A 279 -4.27 -20.23 -12.16
N TYR A 280 -5.46 -20.61 -12.60
CA TYR A 280 -6.47 -21.20 -11.72
C TYR A 280 -6.89 -22.59 -12.19
N GLN A 281 -6.99 -23.52 -11.24
CA GLN A 281 -7.51 -24.87 -11.45
C GLN A 281 -8.54 -25.23 -10.37
N PRO A 282 -9.41 -26.23 -10.58
CA PRO A 282 -10.32 -26.71 -9.54
C PRO A 282 -9.55 -27.19 -8.30
N ALA A 283 -10.01 -26.77 -7.11
CA ALA A 283 -9.45 -27.22 -5.83
C ALA A 283 -9.99 -28.59 -5.40
N ARG A 284 -11.18 -28.92 -5.88
CA ARG A 284 -11.92 -30.14 -5.56
C ARG A 284 -12.23 -30.91 -6.84
N PRO A 285 -12.35 -32.24 -6.77
CA PRO A 285 -12.72 -33.02 -7.93
C PRO A 285 -14.18 -32.72 -8.33
N LEU A 286 -14.42 -32.56 -9.63
CA LEU A 286 -15.70 -32.10 -10.19
C LEU A 286 -16.85 -33.09 -9.95
N ASN A 287 -16.54 -34.36 -9.70
CA ASN A 287 -17.50 -35.41 -9.39
C ASN A 287 -18.06 -35.35 -7.95
N HIS A 288 -17.39 -34.65 -7.03
CA HIS A 288 -17.82 -34.46 -5.64
C HIS A 288 -18.27 -33.04 -5.32
N THR A 289 -18.24 -32.14 -6.31
CA THR A 289 -18.73 -30.78 -6.16
C THR A 289 -20.10 -30.70 -6.80
N THR A 290 -21.13 -30.31 -6.06
CA THR A 290 -22.50 -30.16 -6.59
C THR A 290 -22.89 -28.68 -6.73
N LEU A 291 -23.98 -28.40 -7.46
CA LEU A 291 -24.53 -27.04 -7.51
C LEU A 291 -25.10 -26.60 -6.16
N ALA A 292 -25.65 -27.53 -5.38
CA ALA A 292 -26.09 -27.27 -4.01
C ALA A 292 -24.92 -26.84 -3.12
N ASP A 293 -23.76 -27.51 -3.23
CA ASP A 293 -22.56 -27.13 -2.48
C ASP A 293 -22.08 -25.74 -2.89
N PHE A 294 -22.04 -25.44 -4.19
CA PHE A 294 -21.70 -24.10 -4.67
C PHE A 294 -22.65 -23.04 -4.10
N LYS A 295 -23.97 -23.25 -4.20
CA LYS A 295 -24.96 -22.28 -3.74
C LYS A 295 -24.86 -22.04 -2.24
N ARG A 296 -24.76 -23.10 -1.45
CA ARG A 296 -24.54 -23.00 0.00
C ARG A 296 -23.28 -22.22 0.34
N MET A 297 -22.18 -22.52 -0.34
CA MET A 297 -20.90 -21.84 -0.10
C MET A 297 -20.94 -20.37 -0.52
N ASP A 298 -21.71 -20.02 -1.55
CA ASP A 298 -21.92 -18.64 -2.00
C ASP A 298 -22.82 -17.85 -1.03
N ASP A 299 -23.89 -18.47 -0.53
CA ASP A 299 -24.82 -17.90 0.46
C ASP A 299 -24.13 -17.66 1.81
N ASP A 300 -23.29 -18.60 2.26
CA ASP A 300 -22.47 -18.47 3.47
C ASP A 300 -21.33 -17.43 3.28
N HIS A 301 -21.03 -17.03 2.03
CA HIS A 301 -19.95 -16.11 1.70
C HIS A 301 -20.41 -14.66 1.73
N GLY A 302 -20.26 -14.04 2.90
CA GLY A 302 -20.60 -12.62 3.10
C GLY A 302 -20.69 -12.20 4.55
N GLY A 303 -20.70 -13.15 5.49
CA GLY A 303 -20.98 -12.88 6.90
C GLY A 303 -22.45 -12.52 7.08
N ASP A 304 -23.13 -13.23 7.98
CA ASP A 304 -24.45 -12.84 8.45
C ASP A 304 -24.27 -12.08 9.78
N PRO A 305 -24.20 -10.74 9.77
CA PRO A 305 -23.99 -9.95 10.99
C PRO A 305 -25.15 -10.07 11.97
N THR A 306 -26.30 -10.53 11.48
CA THR A 306 -27.56 -10.67 12.20
C THR A 306 -27.88 -12.11 12.58
N GLY A 307 -27.16 -13.11 12.05
CA GLY A 307 -27.35 -14.51 12.37
C GLY A 307 -28.79 -15.03 12.23
N PRO A 308 -29.11 -16.17 12.88
CA PRO A 308 -30.47 -16.73 12.91
C PRO A 308 -31.50 -15.82 13.60
N THR A 309 -31.06 -14.73 14.22
CA THR A 309 -31.92 -13.79 14.94
C THR A 309 -32.98 -13.14 14.04
N LEU A 310 -32.73 -12.99 12.73
CA LEU A 310 -33.76 -12.51 11.79
C LEU A 310 -34.88 -13.53 11.55
N THR A 311 -34.51 -14.81 11.52
CA THR A 311 -35.43 -15.93 11.27
C THR A 311 -36.36 -16.14 12.47
N ASP A 312 -35.91 -15.79 13.67
CA ASP A 312 -36.67 -15.87 14.91
C ASP A 312 -37.63 -14.68 15.14
N ILE A 313 -37.46 -13.57 14.40
CA ILE A 313 -38.30 -12.36 14.55
C ILE A 313 -39.66 -12.53 13.86
N ASP A 314 -39.72 -13.20 12.71
CA ASP A 314 -40.95 -13.34 11.92
C ASP A 314 -41.13 -14.78 11.38
N PRO A 315 -42.24 -15.46 11.70
CA PRO A 315 -42.50 -16.83 11.24
C PRO A 315 -42.65 -16.95 9.70
N ILE A 316 -42.97 -15.86 9.00
CA ILE A 316 -42.99 -15.81 7.54
C ILE A 316 -41.56 -15.92 6.99
N VAL A 317 -40.59 -15.24 7.61
CA VAL A 317 -39.17 -15.32 7.21
C VAL A 317 -38.65 -16.75 7.41
N LEU A 318 -38.99 -17.39 8.53
CA LEU A 318 -38.67 -18.81 8.77
C LEU A 318 -39.30 -19.75 7.74
N SER A 319 -40.56 -19.52 7.37
CA SER A 319 -41.25 -20.34 6.37
C SER A 319 -40.68 -20.11 4.97
N TYR A 320 -40.35 -18.86 4.63
CA TYR A 320 -39.71 -18.50 3.38
C TYR A 320 -38.35 -19.20 3.21
N ASP A 321 -37.49 -19.14 4.23
CA ASP A 321 -36.17 -19.78 4.18
C ASP A 321 -36.28 -21.32 4.09
N LYS A 322 -37.25 -21.92 4.80
CA LYS A 322 -37.54 -23.36 4.68
C LYS A 322 -37.95 -23.76 3.27
N GLU A 323 -38.85 -23.01 2.64
CA GLU A 323 -39.30 -23.27 1.27
C GLU A 323 -38.15 -23.08 0.26
N LEU A 324 -37.34 -22.02 0.43
CA LEU A 324 -36.20 -21.74 -0.44
C LEU A 324 -35.14 -22.85 -0.39
N ASN A 325 -34.81 -23.32 0.81
CA ASN A 325 -33.94 -24.47 1.04
C ASN A 325 -34.54 -25.78 0.49
N GLY A 326 -35.87 -25.90 0.46
CA GLY A 326 -36.58 -27.00 -0.18
C GLY A 326 -36.30 -27.11 -1.68
N PHE A 327 -36.32 -25.98 -2.40
CA PHE A 327 -36.01 -25.94 -3.83
C PHE A 327 -34.56 -26.34 -4.14
N GLN A 328 -33.61 -25.95 -3.28
CA GLN A 328 -32.20 -26.30 -3.42
C GLN A 328 -31.92 -27.81 -3.23
N ARG A 329 -32.84 -28.58 -2.64
CA ARG A 329 -32.76 -30.05 -2.55
C ARG A 329 -33.25 -30.77 -3.81
N GLY A 330 -33.68 -30.04 -4.83
CA GLY A 330 -34.10 -30.63 -6.10
C GLY A 330 -33.01 -31.49 -6.75
N ALA A 331 -33.42 -32.52 -7.49
CA ALA A 331 -32.52 -33.51 -8.10
C ALA A 331 -31.46 -32.90 -9.03
N PHE A 332 -31.72 -31.71 -9.60
CA PHE A 332 -30.75 -30.98 -10.43
C PHE A 332 -29.57 -30.43 -9.62
N PHE A 333 -29.84 -29.86 -8.44
CA PHE A 333 -28.81 -29.22 -7.61
C PHE A 333 -27.88 -30.23 -6.94
N GLN A 334 -28.35 -31.45 -6.73
CA GLN A 334 -27.59 -32.56 -6.13
C GLN A 334 -26.68 -33.30 -7.14
N ARG A 335 -26.80 -33.01 -8.44
CA ARG A 335 -25.91 -33.59 -9.45
C ARG A 335 -24.52 -32.98 -9.33
N SER A 336 -23.50 -33.79 -9.57
CA SER A 336 -22.12 -33.33 -9.61
C SER A 336 -21.89 -32.40 -10.80
N LEU A 337 -20.93 -31.49 -10.67
CA LEU A 337 -20.55 -30.62 -11.78
C LEU A 337 -20.11 -31.44 -12.99
N ASP A 338 -19.43 -32.57 -12.79
CA ASP A 338 -19.00 -33.44 -13.89
C ASP A 338 -20.17 -34.04 -14.68
N ASP A 339 -21.21 -34.52 -13.98
CA ASP A 339 -22.43 -35.02 -14.62
C ASP A 339 -23.14 -33.91 -15.40
N LEU A 340 -23.32 -32.74 -14.78
CA LEU A 340 -23.98 -31.60 -15.41
C LEU A 340 -23.25 -31.06 -16.63
N ILE A 341 -21.93 -31.00 -16.59
CA ILE A 341 -21.12 -30.58 -17.74
C ILE A 341 -21.24 -31.62 -18.87
N THR A 342 -21.44 -32.90 -18.56
CA THR A 342 -21.64 -33.97 -19.54
C THR A 342 -23.03 -33.93 -20.16
N THR A 343 -24.08 -33.74 -19.36
CA THR A 343 -25.46 -33.68 -19.85
C THR A 343 -25.79 -32.36 -20.56
N HIS A 344 -25.03 -31.30 -20.30
CA HIS A 344 -25.21 -29.98 -20.92
C HIS A 344 -23.92 -29.47 -21.60
N PRO A 345 -23.55 -30.02 -22.78
CA PRO A 345 -22.39 -29.54 -23.54
C PRO A 345 -22.58 -28.09 -24.00
N MET A 346 -21.48 -27.37 -24.27
CA MET A 346 -21.58 -26.03 -24.88
C MET A 346 -22.27 -26.15 -26.25
N PRO A 347 -23.11 -25.18 -26.63
CA PRO A 347 -23.52 -25.06 -28.02
C PRO A 347 -22.28 -24.91 -28.89
N ILE A 348 -22.18 -25.72 -29.94
CA ILE A 348 -21.13 -25.58 -30.95
C ILE A 348 -21.42 -24.25 -31.66
N HIS A 349 -20.64 -23.21 -31.36
CA HIS A 349 -20.64 -22.01 -32.18
C HIS A 349 -20.17 -22.42 -33.58
N ARG A 350 -21.10 -22.42 -34.54
CA ARG A 350 -20.73 -22.38 -35.96
C ARG A 350 -20.03 -21.03 -36.17
N GLU A 351 -18.77 -21.13 -36.59
CA GLU A 351 -17.91 -20.00 -36.98
C GLU A 351 -18.58 -19.08 -38.00
#